data_AF-W1WLD7-F1
#
_entry.id   AF-W1WLD7-F1
#
_cell.length_a   1.000
_cell.length_b   1.000
_cell.length_c   1.000
_cell.angle_alpha   90.00
_cell.angle_beta   90.00
_cell.angle_gamma   90.00
#
_symmetry.space_group_name_H-M   'P 1'
#
loop_
_entity.id
_entity.type
_entity.pdbx_description
1 polymer ?
#
loop_
_entity_poly.entity_id
_entity_poly.type
_entity_poly.pdbx_seq_one_letter_code
_entity_poly.pdbx_strand_id
1 'polypeptide(L)'
;EVIHFNVLAIVPRDSTVETFALAVNSAAMGMMFLPGDWRTTPEKDIKDLKSLSARQREILTMLAAGESNKEIGRALNISTGTVKAHLESLYRRLEVKNRTQAAMMLNISS
;
A
#
# COMPACT_ATOMS: atom_id res chain seq x y z
N GLU A 1 -12.68 3.46 0.93
CA GLU A 1 -13.63 3.71 2.05
C GLU A 1 -14.51 4.96 1.94
N VAL A 2 -14.20 6.03 1.18
CA VAL A 2 -14.99 7.29 1.25
C VAL A 2 -16.31 7.31 0.46
N ILE A 3 -16.47 6.42 -0.54
CA ILE A 3 -17.67 6.38 -1.40
C ILE A 3 -18.94 5.98 -0.61
N HIS A 4 -18.79 5.23 0.50
CA HIS A 4 -19.92 4.81 1.35
C HIS A 4 -20.55 5.96 2.15
N PHE A 5 -19.93 7.13 2.20
CA PHE A 5 -20.41 8.30 2.94
C PHE A 5 -21.12 9.34 2.05
N ASN A 6 -21.52 8.97 0.83
CA ASN A 6 -22.16 9.87 -0.14
C ASN A 6 -21.34 11.14 -0.45
N VAL A 7 -20.02 11.00 -0.44
CA VAL A 7 -19.09 12.09 -0.77
C VAL A 7 -18.97 12.19 -2.30
N LEU A 8 -19.35 13.35 -2.85
CA LEU A 8 -19.32 13.63 -4.29
C LEU A 8 -17.99 14.22 -4.77
N ALA A 9 -17.23 14.87 -3.88
CA ALA A 9 -15.95 15.48 -4.26
C ALA A 9 -14.95 15.44 -3.10
N ILE A 10 -13.68 15.20 -3.42
CA ILE A 10 -12.55 15.31 -2.48
C ILE A 10 -11.53 16.26 -3.10
N VAL A 11 -11.06 17.23 -2.33
CA VAL A 11 -10.05 18.21 -2.77
C VAL A 11 -8.87 18.22 -1.79
N PRO A 12 -7.65 17.84 -2.23
CA PRO A 12 -6.45 17.95 -1.43
C PRO A 12 -6.19 19.38 -0.97
N ARG A 13 -5.68 19.54 0.26
CA ARG A 13 -5.39 20.85 0.87
C ARG A 13 -4.35 21.71 0.14
N ASP A 14 -3.54 21.08 -0.71
CA ASP A 14 -2.50 21.68 -1.55
C ASP A 14 -2.96 21.88 -3.01
N SER A 15 -4.25 21.69 -3.29
CA SER A 15 -4.83 21.92 -4.63
C SER A 15 -4.85 23.40 -5.00
N THR A 16 -4.81 23.68 -6.31
CA THR A 16 -4.96 25.04 -6.83
C THR A 16 -6.41 25.53 -6.72
N VAL A 17 -6.61 26.84 -6.83
CA VAL A 17 -7.94 27.46 -6.82
C VAL A 17 -8.80 26.95 -7.98
N GLU A 18 -8.21 26.75 -9.15
CA GLU A 18 -8.89 26.21 -10.34
C GLU A 18 -9.37 24.78 -10.09
N THR A 19 -8.54 23.97 -9.44
CA THR A 19 -8.87 22.59 -9.06
C THR A 19 -10.04 22.56 -8.08
N PHE A 20 -10.05 23.46 -7.09
CA PHE A 20 -11.14 23.59 -6.14
C PHE A 20 -12.44 24.04 -6.84
N ALA A 21 -12.39 25.06 -7.69
CA ALA A 21 -13.55 25.54 -8.44
C ALA A 21 -14.13 24.45 -9.35
N LEU A 22 -13.27 23.67 -10.01
CA LEU A 22 -13.68 22.54 -10.83
C LEU A 22 -14.37 21.45 -10.01
N ALA A 23 -13.87 21.15 -8.81
CA ALA A 23 -14.47 20.19 -7.90
C ALA A 23 -15.88 20.61 -7.46
N VAL A 24 -16.05 21.89 -7.08
CA VAL A 24 -17.35 22.45 -6.69
C VAL A 24 -18.36 22.39 -7.83
N ASN A 25 -17.96 22.82 -9.04
CA ASN A 25 -18.83 22.80 -10.21
C ASN A 25 -19.22 21.37 -10.62
N SER A 26 -18.28 20.43 -10.53
CA SER A 26 -18.54 19.01 -10.80
C SER A 26 -19.57 18.44 -9.81
N ALA A 27 -19.37 18.69 -8.51
CA ALA A 27 -20.31 18.23 -7.48
C ALA A 27 -21.70 18.84 -7.64
N ALA A 28 -21.80 20.12 -8.00
CA ALA A 28 -23.07 20.80 -8.27
C ALA A 28 -23.84 20.19 -9.45
N MET A 29 -23.14 19.58 -10.40
CA MET A 29 -23.72 18.85 -11.52
C MET A 29 -24.00 17.36 -11.21
N GLY A 30 -23.81 16.94 -9.95
CA GLY A 30 -23.93 15.54 -9.54
C GLY A 30 -22.79 14.64 -10.04
N MET A 31 -21.72 15.23 -10.57
CA MET A 31 -20.54 14.51 -11.02
C MET A 31 -19.56 14.32 -9.88
N MET A 32 -18.92 13.15 -9.87
CA MET A 32 -17.89 12.86 -8.88
C MET A 32 -16.56 13.52 -9.26
N PHE A 33 -15.92 14.17 -8.30
CA PHE A 33 -14.57 14.70 -8.45
C PHE A 33 -13.61 14.00 -7.48
N LEU A 34 -12.79 13.10 -8.03
CA LEU A 34 -11.78 12.36 -7.27
C LEU A 34 -10.38 12.76 -7.75
N PRO A 35 -9.44 13.05 -6.84
CA PRO A 35 -8.04 13.20 -7.16
C PRO A 35 -7.52 11.97 -7.92
N GLY A 36 -6.65 12.19 -8.92
CA GLY A 36 -6.24 11.13 -9.85
C GLY A 36 -5.56 9.92 -9.19
N ASP A 37 -5.01 10.10 -7.99
CA ASP A 37 -4.39 9.07 -7.15
C ASP A 37 -5.41 8.31 -6.28
N TRP A 38 -6.65 8.79 -6.12
CA TRP A 38 -7.73 8.05 -5.46
C TRP A 38 -8.26 6.91 -6.33
N ARG A 39 -8.00 6.93 -7.64
CA ARG A 39 -8.04 5.71 -8.46
C ARG A 39 -6.84 4.82 -8.13
N THR A 40 -6.55 4.58 -6.85
CA THR A 40 -5.81 3.38 -6.45
C THR A 40 -6.71 2.21 -6.81
N THR A 41 -6.44 1.57 -7.95
CA THR A 41 -7.01 0.25 -8.19
C THR A 41 -6.39 -0.66 -7.14
N PRO A 42 -7.18 -1.24 -6.22
CA PRO A 42 -6.68 -2.27 -5.30
C PRO A 42 -6.06 -3.44 -6.08
N GLU A 43 -6.41 -3.56 -7.36
CA GLU A 43 -5.93 -4.58 -8.27
C GLU A 43 -4.41 -4.64 -8.42
N LYS A 44 -3.70 -3.50 -8.41
CA LYS A 44 -2.22 -3.53 -8.52
C LYS A 44 -1.59 -4.12 -7.25
N ASP A 45 -1.98 -3.59 -6.09
CA ASP A 45 -1.46 -4.01 -4.78
C ASP A 45 -1.78 -5.50 -4.49
N ILE A 46 -3.00 -5.95 -4.84
CA ILE A 46 -3.42 -7.35 -4.66
C ILE A 46 -2.68 -8.29 -5.63
N LYS A 47 -2.37 -7.84 -6.85
CA LYS A 47 -1.65 -8.64 -7.85
C LYS A 47 -0.20 -8.87 -7.44
N ASP A 48 0.46 -7.85 -6.89
CA ASP A 48 1.86 -7.94 -6.47
C ASP A 48 2.02 -8.87 -5.26
N LEU A 49 1.08 -8.85 -4.31
CA LEU A 49 1.03 -9.77 -3.15
C LEU A 49 0.75 -11.23 -3.54
N LYS A 50 -0.13 -11.46 -4.51
CA LYS A 50 -0.41 -12.81 -5.03
C LYS A 50 0.78 -13.42 -5.74
N SER A 51 1.65 -12.58 -6.32
CA SER A 51 2.83 -13.02 -7.07
C SER A 51 3.97 -13.52 -6.17
N LEU A 52 4.03 -13.11 -4.90
CA LEU A 52 5.11 -13.46 -3.97
C LEU A 52 5.30 -14.98 -3.84
N SER A 53 6.55 -15.41 -3.75
CA SER A 53 6.84 -16.80 -3.39
C SER A 53 6.36 -17.12 -1.97
N ALA A 54 6.15 -18.41 -1.66
CA ALA A 54 5.77 -18.84 -0.32
C ALA A 54 6.72 -18.28 0.75
N ARG A 55 8.03 -18.32 0.48
CA ARG A 55 9.05 -17.79 1.38
C ARG A 55 8.99 -16.28 1.56
N GLN A 56 8.74 -15.54 0.48
CA GLN A 56 8.56 -14.09 0.55
C GLN A 56 7.31 -13.72 1.37
N ARG A 57 6.23 -14.49 1.23
CA ARG A 57 5.00 -14.30 1.99
C ARG A 57 5.20 -14.59 3.49
N GLU A 58 5.90 -15.66 3.85
CA GLU A 58 6.26 -15.95 5.25
C GLU A 58 7.05 -14.80 5.89
N ILE A 59 8.11 -14.34 5.21
CA ILE A 59 8.94 -13.23 5.68
C ILE A 59 8.12 -11.95 5.84
N LEU A 60 7.24 -11.64 4.87
CA LEU A 60 6.36 -10.47 4.94
C LEU A 60 5.39 -10.55 6.11
N THR A 61 4.83 -11.74 6.37
CA THR A 61 3.89 -11.98 7.48
C THR A 61 4.55 -11.71 8.83
N MET A 62 5.75 -12.28 9.05
CA MET A 62 6.51 -12.02 10.27
C MET A 62 6.92 -10.56 10.39
N LEU A 63 7.32 -9.93 9.29
CA LEU A 63 7.68 -8.51 9.25
C LEU A 63 6.49 -7.63 9.68
N ALA A 64 5.29 -7.92 9.19
CA ALA A 64 4.06 -7.20 9.55
C ALA A 64 3.65 -7.45 11.01
N ALA A 65 3.95 -8.63 11.57
CA ALA A 65 3.80 -8.92 12.99
C ALA A 65 4.82 -8.18 13.90
N GLY A 66 5.77 -7.43 13.31
CA GLY A 66 6.76 -6.65 14.06
C GLY A 66 8.10 -7.34 14.30
N GLU A 67 8.28 -8.58 13.83
CA GLU A 67 9.46 -9.41 14.09
C GLU A 67 10.74 -8.81 13.49
N SER A 68 11.80 -8.70 14.27
CA SER A 68 13.11 -8.24 13.80
C SER A 68 13.74 -9.23 12.83
N ASN A 69 14.71 -8.78 12.02
CA ASN A 69 15.43 -9.68 11.09
C ASN A 69 16.12 -10.86 11.81
N LYS A 70 16.46 -10.70 13.10
CA LYS A 70 17.04 -11.74 13.93
C LYS A 70 16.01 -12.78 14.34
N GLU A 71 14.81 -12.36 14.72
CA GLU A 71 13.70 -13.25 15.04
C GLU A 71 13.21 -14.00 13.81
N ILE A 72 13.04 -13.30 12.68
CA ILE A 72 12.72 -13.91 11.39
C ILE A 72 13.77 -14.97 11.01
N GLY A 73 15.06 -14.64 11.13
CA GLY A 73 16.13 -15.58 10.82
C GLY A 73 16.09 -16.84 11.70
N ARG A 74 15.81 -16.67 12.99
CA ARG A 74 15.66 -17.80 13.93
C ARG A 74 14.45 -18.67 13.60
N ALA A 75 13.27 -18.08 13.41
CA ALA A 75 12.05 -18.83 13.12
C ALA A 75 12.14 -19.61 11.80
N LEU A 76 12.85 -19.04 10.83
CA LEU A 76 12.96 -19.57 9.49
C LEU A 76 14.25 -20.37 9.25
N ASN A 77 15.07 -20.56 10.29
CA ASN A 77 16.37 -21.23 10.28
C ASN A 77 17.32 -20.75 9.16
N ILE A 78 17.46 -19.42 9.02
CA ILE A 78 18.35 -18.77 8.04
C ILE A 78 19.14 -17.63 8.69
N SER A 79 20.24 -17.23 8.05
CA SER A 79 21.05 -16.11 8.57
C SER A 79 20.31 -14.77 8.48
N THR A 80 20.65 -13.82 9.36
CA THR A 80 20.15 -12.44 9.28
C THR A 80 20.51 -11.76 7.96
N GLY A 81 21.65 -12.11 7.36
CA GLY A 81 22.06 -11.65 6.02
C GLY A 81 21.13 -12.17 4.93
N THR A 82 20.72 -13.43 5.02
CA THR A 82 19.74 -14.04 4.09
C THR A 82 18.38 -13.37 4.23
N VAL A 83 17.94 -13.04 5.45
CA VAL A 83 16.70 -12.27 5.66
C VAL A 83 16.80 -10.90 4.99
N LYS A 84 17.92 -10.17 5.16
CA LYS A 84 18.12 -8.87 4.50
C LYS A 84 18.03 -8.99 2.98
N ALA A 85 18.67 -9.99 2.38
CA ALA A 85 18.61 -10.23 0.94
C ALA A 85 17.17 -10.50 0.45
N HIS A 86 16.40 -11.31 1.20
CA HIS A 86 14.98 -11.52 0.89
C HIS A 86 14.16 -10.23 1.00
N LEU A 87 14.39 -9.42 2.03
CA LEU A 87 13.70 -8.14 2.21
C LEU A 87 14.04 -7.14 1.10
N GLU A 88 15.29 -7.05 0.67
CA GLU A 88 15.67 -6.20 -0.46
C GLU A 88 14.98 -6.62 -1.76
N SER A 89 14.94 -7.93 -2.04
CA SER A 89 14.21 -8.46 -3.20
C SER A 89 12.71 -8.17 -3.09
N LEU A 90 12.14 -8.32 -1.89
CA LEU A 90 10.73 -8.08 -1.62
C LEU A 90 10.38 -6.59 -1.77
N TYR A 91 11.22 -5.68 -1.29
CA TYR A 91 11.00 -4.24 -1.42
C TYR A 91 11.00 -3.78 -2.87
N ARG A 92 11.95 -4.27 -3.68
CA ARG A 92 11.96 -3.99 -5.12
C ARG A 92 10.70 -4.49 -5.81
N ARG A 93 10.24 -5.67 -5.41
CA ARG A 93 9.09 -6.33 -6.02
C ARG A 93 7.76 -5.69 -5.65
N LEU A 94 7.62 -5.21 -4.42
CA LEU A 94 6.43 -4.49 -3.94
C LEU A 94 6.51 -2.97 -4.19
N GLU A 95 7.57 -2.49 -4.85
CA GLU A 95 7.83 -1.06 -5.09
C GLU A 95 7.81 -0.19 -3.82
N VAL A 96 8.16 -0.78 -2.66
CA VAL A 96 8.19 -0.08 -1.37
C VAL A 96 9.62 0.31 -0.99
N LYS A 97 9.75 1.41 -0.24
CA LYS A 97 11.04 2.00 0.11
C LYS A 97 11.55 1.58 1.49
N ASN A 98 10.66 1.13 2.38
CA ASN A 98 11.02 0.84 3.75
C ASN A 98 10.16 -0.26 4.38
N ARG A 99 10.61 -0.71 5.55
CA ARG A 99 9.97 -1.76 6.34
C ARG A 99 8.52 -1.43 6.70
N THR A 100 8.23 -0.19 7.08
CA THR A 100 6.88 0.23 7.47
C THR A 100 5.91 0.12 6.30
N GLN A 101 6.31 0.59 5.12
CA GLN A 101 5.52 0.46 3.89
C GLN A 101 5.30 -1.02 3.55
N ALA A 102 6.33 -1.86 3.66
CA ALA A 102 6.18 -3.30 3.44
C ALA A 102 5.19 -3.95 4.44
N ALA A 103 5.25 -3.58 5.71
CA ALA A 103 4.35 -4.11 6.74
C ALA A 103 2.88 -3.75 6.45
N MET A 104 2.62 -2.54 5.94
CA MET A 104 1.27 -2.08 5.62
C MET A 104 0.62 -2.83 4.45
N MET A 105 1.42 -3.46 3.57
CA MET A 105 0.88 -4.17 2.40
C MET A 105 -0.03 -5.35 2.77
N LEU A 106 0.19 -6.02 3.91
CA LEU A 106 -0.69 -7.10 4.37
C LEU A 106 -2.03 -6.60 4.93
N ASN A 107 -2.03 -5.43 5.57
CA ASN A 107 -3.21 -4.88 6.25
C ASN A 107 -4.28 -4.35 5.29
N ILE A 108 -3.95 -4.16 4.01
CA ILE A 108 -4.89 -3.67 2.98
C ILE A 108 -5.74 -4.82 2.39
N SER A 109 -5.38 -6.09 2.68
CA SER A 109 -6.04 -7.29 2.13
C SER A 109 -6.84 -8.11 3.15
N SER A 110 -6.97 -7.64 4.40
CA SER A 110 -7.76 -8.30 5.45
C SER A 110 -9.15 -7.71 5.59
#